data_AF-A0A8T1U2Q6-F1
#
_entry.id   AF-A0A8T1U2Q6-F1
#
_cell.length_a   1.000
_cell.length_b   1.000
_cell.length_c   1.000
_cell.angle_alpha   90.00
_cell.angle_beta   90.00
_cell.angle_gamma   90.00
#
_symmetry.space_group_name_H-M   'P 1'
#
loop_
_entity.id
_entity.type
_entity.pdbx_description
1 polymer ?
#
loop_
_entity_poly.entity_id
_entity_poly.type
_entity_poly.pdbx_seq_one_letter_code
_entity_poly.pdbx_strand_id
1 'polypeptide(L)'
;MICLQAKEVASNNGLAEDMFAASGTWVKRFLHRHKMALRTRIRQGQTTPADPQEAAVQFRELVLRTMIEKQCTRLFNADQTGKFLFFVHAVKKNVLCANSN
;
A
#
# COMPACT_ATOMS: atom_id res chain seq x y z
N MET A 1 10.20 -4.02 23.51
CA MET A 1 9.07 -4.17 24.46
C MET A 1 9.03 -5.56 25.09
N ILE A 2 8.62 -6.61 24.37
CA ILE A 2 8.46 -7.96 24.97
C ILE A 2 9.72 -8.49 25.66
N CYS A 3 10.91 -8.31 25.08
CA CYS A 3 12.14 -8.82 25.71
C CYS A 3 12.41 -8.20 27.08
N LEU A 4 12.15 -6.90 27.24
CA LEU A 4 12.40 -6.17 28.49
C LEU A 4 11.42 -6.63 29.56
N GLN A 5 10.13 -6.70 29.22
CA GLN A 5 9.09 -7.19 30.14
C GLN A 5 9.32 -8.64 30.54
N ALA A 6 9.75 -9.49 29.60
CA ALA A 6 10.05 -10.89 29.90
C ALA A 6 11.24 -11.04 30.85
N LYS A 7 12.29 -10.23 30.69
CA LYS A 7 13.43 -10.20 31.61
C LYS A 7 13.07 -9.67 32.99
N GLU A 8 12.25 -8.62 33.05
CA GLU A 8 11.74 -8.08 34.32
C GLU A 8 10.93 -9.12 35.10
N VAL A 9 10.02 -9.83 34.41
CA VAL A 9 9.25 -10.94 35.01
C VAL A 9 10.19 -12.06 35.46
N ALA A 10 11.20 -12.41 34.67
CA ALA A 10 12.18 -13.44 35.05
C ALA A 10 12.94 -13.06 36.32
N SER A 11 13.43 -11.82 36.40
CA SER A 11 14.09 -11.27 37.59
C SER A 11 13.18 -11.31 38.82
N ASN A 12 11.91 -10.91 38.67
CA ASN A 12 10.93 -10.95 39.76
C ASN A 12 10.61 -12.37 40.23
N ASN A 13 10.84 -13.38 39.39
CA ASN A 13 10.70 -14.80 39.75
C ASN A 13 12.03 -15.44 40.21
N GLY A 14 13.08 -14.65 40.45
CA GLY A 14 14.36 -15.13 40.97
C GLY A 14 15.26 -15.79 39.93
N LEU A 15 15.00 -15.60 38.63
CA LEU A 15 15.91 -16.05 37.58
C LEU A 15 17.04 -15.03 37.42
N ALA A 16 18.28 -15.51 37.46
CA ALA A 16 19.45 -14.71 37.15
C ALA A 16 19.47 -14.30 35.67
N GLU A 17 20.11 -13.18 35.35
CA GLU A 17 20.05 -12.59 34.00
C GLU A 17 20.70 -13.47 32.92
N ASP A 18 21.67 -14.30 33.30
CA ASP A 18 22.34 -15.29 32.46
C ASP A 18 21.46 -16.53 32.18
N MET A 19 20.51 -16.84 33.06
CA MET A 19 19.61 -17.99 32.93
C MET A 19 18.47 -17.75 31.92
N PHE A 20 18.07 -16.50 31.69
CA PHE A 20 16.98 -16.18 30.77
C PHE A 20 17.29 -14.99 29.85
N ALA A 21 17.70 -15.31 28.63
CA ALA A 21 18.11 -14.30 27.65
C ALA A 21 16.96 -13.56 26.93
N ALA A 22 15.70 -14.01 27.06
CA ALA A 22 14.58 -13.54 26.24
C ALA A 22 14.93 -13.47 24.73
N SER A 23 15.57 -14.51 24.22
CA SER A 23 16.15 -14.55 22.86
C SER A 23 15.11 -14.35 21.76
N GLY A 24 15.54 -13.93 20.57
CA GLY A 24 14.64 -13.71 19.43
C GLY A 24 13.81 -14.96 19.04
N THR A 25 14.38 -16.16 19.20
CA THR A 25 13.66 -17.42 18.98
C THR A 25 12.60 -17.66 20.05
N TRP A 26 12.89 -17.37 21.32
CA TRP A 26 11.91 -17.42 22.41
C TRP A 26 10.77 -16.43 22.17
N VAL A 27 11.07 -15.17 21.83
CA VAL A 27 10.07 -14.14 21.54
C VAL A 27 9.15 -14.58 20.41
N LYS A 28 9.70 -15.10 19.31
CA LYS A 28 8.91 -15.59 18.17
C LYS A 28 7.98 -16.74 18.58
N ARG A 29 8.47 -17.69 19.37
CA ARG A 29 7.67 -18.82 19.87
C ARG A 29 6.60 -18.38 20.87
N PHE A 30 6.93 -17.45 21.76
CA PHE A 30 6.00 -16.85 22.71
C PHE A 30 4.84 -16.16 21.99
N LEU A 31 5.16 -15.26 21.07
CA LEU A 31 4.16 -14.56 20.25
C LEU A 31 3.27 -15.52 19.46
N HIS A 32 3.86 -16.57 18.88
CA HIS A 32 3.11 -17.59 18.15
C HIS A 32 2.19 -18.41 19.05
N ARG A 33 2.70 -18.92 20.18
CA ARG A 33 1.94 -19.72 21.15
C ARG A 33 0.74 -18.96 21.70
N HIS A 34 0.93 -17.67 22.01
CA HIS A 34 -0.11 -16.83 22.58
C HIS A 34 -0.94 -16.07 21.52
N LYS A 35 -0.78 -16.41 20.23
CA LYS A 35 -1.49 -15.78 19.09
C LYS A 35 -1.35 -14.26 19.03
N MET A 36 -0.27 -13.70 19.58
CA MET A 36 0.06 -12.27 19.58
C MET A 36 0.80 -11.87 18.29
N ALA A 37 0.58 -12.59 17.19
CA ALA A 37 1.21 -12.24 15.92
C ALA A 37 0.69 -10.87 15.46
N LEU A 38 1.56 -9.86 15.48
CA LEU A 38 1.28 -8.54 14.93
C LEU A 38 1.20 -8.67 13.41
N ARG A 39 0.01 -8.99 12.89
CA ARG A 39 -0.27 -8.88 11.47
C ARG A 39 -0.63 -7.44 11.17
N THR A 40 0.34 -6.68 10.68
CA THR A 40 0.03 -5.39 10.06
C THR A 40 -0.81 -5.67 8.81
N ARG A 41 -1.98 -5.02 8.69
CA ARG A 41 -2.78 -5.13 7.47
C ARG A 41 -2.06 -4.37 6.36
N ILE A 42 -1.27 -5.09 5.55
CA ILE A 42 -0.45 -4.49 4.47
C ILE A 42 -1.32 -4.07 3.27
N ARG A 43 -2.54 -4.59 3.14
CA ARG A 43 -3.50 -4.12 2.13
C ARG A 43 -4.24 -2.87 2.61
N GLN A 44 -3.79 -1.71 2.15
CA GLN A 44 -4.69 -0.58 1.92
C GLN A 44 -5.42 -0.85 0.61
N GLY A 45 -6.70 -1.20 0.69
CA GLY A 45 -7.55 -1.22 -0.49
C GLY A 45 -7.74 0.21 -0.99
N GLN A 46 -7.97 0.39 -2.29
CA GLN A 46 -8.36 1.67 -2.85
C GLN A 46 -9.68 2.09 -2.20
N THR A 47 -9.70 3.28 -1.57
CA THR A 47 -10.94 3.83 -1.01
C THR A 47 -11.84 4.22 -2.17
N THR A 48 -12.94 3.50 -2.35
CA THR A 48 -13.95 3.85 -3.35
C THR A 48 -14.62 5.17 -2.93
N PRO A 49 -14.73 6.18 -3.82
CA PRO A 49 -15.49 7.39 -3.55
C PRO A 49 -16.97 7.06 -3.24
N ALA A 50 -17.65 7.95 -2.52
CA ALA A 50 -19.09 7.79 -2.23
C ALA A 50 -19.93 7.70 -3.51
N ASP A 51 -19.54 8.45 -4.56
CA ASP A 51 -20.05 8.27 -5.92
C ASP A 51 -18.88 7.98 -6.89
N PRO A 52 -18.62 6.70 -7.22
CA PRO A 52 -17.52 6.34 -8.11
C PRO A 52 -17.76 6.80 -9.55
N GLN A 53 -19.02 7.00 -9.95
CA GLN A 53 -19.37 7.36 -11.33
C GLN A 53 -19.09 8.83 -11.59
N GLU A 54 -19.51 9.71 -10.66
CA GLU A 54 -19.22 11.14 -10.75
C GLU A 54 -17.71 11.41 -10.75
N ALA A 55 -16.97 10.76 -9.84
CA ALA A 55 -15.52 10.90 -9.75
C ALA A 55 -14.81 10.48 -11.07
N ALA A 56 -15.29 9.43 -11.72
CA ALA A 56 -14.75 8.97 -12.99
C ALA A 56 -15.02 9.97 -14.15
N VAL A 57 -16.20 10.61 -14.17
CA VAL A 57 -16.55 11.62 -15.17
C VAL A 57 -15.67 12.86 -15.01
N GLN A 58 -15.58 13.40 -13.80
CA GLN A 58 -14.74 14.58 -13.51
C GLN A 58 -13.26 14.32 -13.83
N PHE A 59 -12.76 13.13 -13.50
CA PHE A 59 -11.39 12.74 -13.84
C PHE A 59 -11.17 12.66 -15.36
N ARG A 60 -12.11 12.09 -16.10
CA ARG A 60 -12.02 12.00 -17.57
C ARG A 60 -11.98 13.38 -18.22
N GLU A 61 -12.83 14.30 -17.78
CA GLU A 61 -12.88 15.67 -18.31
C GLU A 61 -11.56 16.40 -18.06
N LEU A 62 -11.02 16.28 -16.84
CA LEU A 62 -9.73 16.85 -16.48
C LEU A 62 -8.61 16.34 -17.39
N VAL A 63 -8.53 15.01 -17.59
CA VAL A 63 -7.51 14.40 -18.44
C VAL A 63 -7.61 14.91 -19.88
N LEU A 64 -8.82 14.92 -20.46
CA LEU A 64 -9.03 15.37 -21.85
C LEU A 64 -8.65 16.85 -22.03
N ARG A 65 -9.06 17.72 -21.10
CA ARG A 65 -8.69 19.14 -21.12
C ARG A 65 -7.17 19.30 -21.10
N THR A 66 -6.48 18.61 -20.18
CA THR A 66 -5.02 18.67 -20.08
C THR A 66 -4.33 18.13 -21.33
N MET A 67 -4.89 17.11 -22.00
CA MET A 67 -4.33 16.63 -23.27
C MET A 67 -4.38 17.70 -24.37
N ILE A 68 -5.47 18.44 -24.46
CA ILE A 68 -5.64 19.53 -25.43
C ILE A 68 -4.67 20.66 -25.10
N GLU A 69 -4.68 21.14 -23.85
CA GLU A 69 -3.82 22.24 -23.39
C GLU A 69 -2.32 21.98 -23.59
N LYS A 70 -1.88 20.74 -23.32
CA LYS A 70 -0.47 20.35 -23.42
C LYS A 70 -0.10 19.69 -24.74
N GLN A 71 -1.03 19.60 -25.70
CA GLN A 71 -0.84 18.96 -27.00
C GLN A 71 -0.32 17.51 -26.88
N CYS A 72 -0.80 16.78 -25.88
CA CYS A 72 -0.38 15.40 -25.64
C CYS A 72 -1.02 14.46 -26.67
N THR A 73 -0.22 13.86 -27.55
CA THR A 73 -0.71 12.88 -28.55
C THR A 73 -0.92 11.47 -27.95
N ARG A 74 -0.26 11.17 -26.84
CA ARG A 74 -0.28 9.84 -26.19
C ARG A 74 -0.50 9.97 -24.70
N LEU A 75 -1.35 9.10 -24.16
CA LEU A 75 -1.58 8.96 -22.74
C LEU A 75 -1.17 7.56 -22.29
N PHE A 76 -0.41 7.48 -21.22
CA PHE A 76 0.01 6.22 -20.61
C PHE A 76 -0.56 6.14 -19.22
N ASN A 77 -1.11 4.98 -18.86
CA ASN A 77 -1.34 4.70 -17.46
C ASN A 77 0.00 4.35 -16.83
N ALA A 78 0.32 4.99 -15.70
CA ALA A 78 1.50 4.68 -14.91
C ALA A 78 1.01 4.29 -13.51
N ASP A 79 0.90 2.99 -13.26
CA ASP A 79 0.57 2.45 -11.96
C ASP A 79 1.80 1.77 -11.34
N GLN A 80 2.09 2.11 -10.08
CA GLN A 80 3.18 1.51 -9.34
C GLN A 80 2.70 0.21 -8.70
N THR A 81 2.97 -0.93 -9.34
CA THR A 81 2.73 -2.24 -8.72
C THR A 81 4.00 -2.73 -8.04
N GLY A 82 4.18 -2.37 -6.76
CA GLY A 82 5.08 -3.02 -5.78
C GLY A 82 6.59 -2.97 -6.03
N LYS A 83 7.09 -3.13 -7.26
CA LYS A 83 8.52 -3.13 -7.64
C LYS A 83 8.79 -2.69 -9.10
N PHE A 84 7.78 -2.45 -9.94
CA PHE A 84 7.97 -2.05 -11.34
C PHE A 84 6.93 -1.03 -11.80
N LEU A 85 7.35 -0.09 -12.64
CA LEU A 85 6.47 0.79 -13.41
C LEU A 85 6.16 0.09 -14.73
N PHE A 86 4.89 -0.23 -14.98
CA PHE A 86 4.45 -0.72 -16.28
C PHE A 86 3.65 0.39 -16.97
N PHE A 87 4.06 0.73 -18.19
CA PHE A 87 3.30 1.64 -19.02
C PHE A 87 2.35 0.82 -19.88
N VAL A 88 1.05 0.92 -19.63
CA VAL A 88 0.04 0.40 -20.55
C VAL A 88 -0.43 1.56 -21.42
N HIS A 89 -0.39 1.36 -22.75
CA HIS A 89 -0.99 2.31 -23.69
C HIS A 89 -2.47 2.43 -23.38
N ALA A 90 -2.90 3.58 -22.89
CA ALA A 90 -4.30 3.87 -22.68
C ALA A 90 -4.87 4.43 -23.99
N VAL A 91 -5.22 3.55 -24.94
CA VAL A 91 -6.01 3.98 -26.11
C VAL A 91 -7.43 3.46 -25.95
N LYS A 92 -8.37 4.37 -25.70
CA LYS A 92 -9.77 4.16 -26.11
C LYS A 92 -10.37 5.43 -26.74
N LYS A 93 -10.53 5.29 -28.06
CA LYS A 93 -11.36 6.00 -29.05
C LYS A 93 -10.94 7.40 -29.51
N ASN A 94 -10.47 7.42 -30.75
CA ASN A 94 -10.63 8.44 -31.80
C ASN A 94 -11.28 9.74 -31.34
N VAL A 95 -10.46 10.68 -30.86
CA VAL A 95 -10.73 12.10 -31.08
C VAL A 95 -10.31 12.36 -32.53
N LEU A 96 -11.18 11.96 -33.47
CA LEU A 96 -11.10 12.51 -34.82
C LEU A 96 -11.34 14.01 -34.64
N CYS A 97 -10.35 14.81 -35.02
CA CYS A 97 -10.53 16.23 -35.26
C CYS A 97 -11.67 16.41 -36.25
N ALA A 98 -12.89 16.63 -35.75
CA ALA A 98 -13.93 17.29 -36.52
C ALA A 98 -13.62 18.79 -36.42
N ASN A 99 -12.83 19.28 -37.37
CA ASN A 99 -12.94 20.63 -37.97
C ASN A 99 -11.79 20.85 -38.96
N SER A 100 -12.08 20.70 -40.24
CA SER A 100 -11.39 21.37 -41.35
C SER A 100 -12.35 21.39 -42.54
N ASN A 101 -12.97 22.56 -42.74
CA ASN A 101 -13.81 23.05 -43.85
C ASN A 101 -15.22 22.47 -44.03
#